data_AF-A0A256YPC2-F1
#
_entry.id   AF-A0A256YPC2-F1
#
_cell.length_a   1.000
_cell.length_b   1.000
_cell.length_c   1.000
_cell.angle_alpha   90.00
_cell.angle_beta   90.00
_cell.angle_gamma   90.00
#
_symmetry.space_group_name_H-M   'P 1'
#
loop_
_entity.id
_entity.type
_entity.pdbx_description
1 polymer ?
#
loop_
_entity_poly.entity_id
_entity_poly.type
_entity_poly.pdbx_seq_one_letter_code
_entity_poly.pdbx_strand_id
1 'polypeptide(L)'
;MAEGYKSGVLDSPISTMGHVKMTAFDSRPFYKPSINKIVIRTKGVLRRSKAVVDRNERVASAKPAKACKGKPMAEFRKCLREEMKKI
;
A
#
# COMPACT_ATOMS: atom_id res chain seq x y z
N MET A 1 -25.30 -3.86 4.18
CA MET A 1 -24.34 -2.74 4.18
C MET A 1 -23.07 -3.26 4.85
N ALA A 2 -21.91 -3.23 4.19
CA ALA A 2 -20.69 -3.81 4.75
C ALA A 2 -20.24 -3.02 6.00
N GLU A 3 -20.17 -3.72 7.13
CA GLU A 3 -19.84 -3.19 8.46
C GLU A 3 -18.52 -2.39 8.42
N GLY A 4 -18.52 -1.12 8.88
CA GLY A 4 -17.31 -0.31 9.08
C GLY A 4 -17.07 0.89 8.15
N TYR A 5 -18.01 1.25 7.26
CA TYR A 5 -17.89 2.42 6.39
C TYR A 5 -19.02 3.45 6.57
N LYS A 6 -18.68 4.67 6.99
CA LYS A 6 -19.58 5.83 6.95
C LYS A 6 -19.22 6.71 5.76
N SER A 7 -20.20 7.00 4.89
CA SER A 7 -20.03 7.90 3.73
C SER A 7 -18.80 7.61 2.84
N GLY A 8 -18.46 6.33 2.61
CA GLY A 8 -17.31 5.93 1.79
C GLY A 8 -15.93 6.06 2.46
N VAL A 9 -15.91 6.41 3.74
CA VAL A 9 -14.73 6.52 4.59
C VAL A 9 -14.80 5.47 5.69
N LEU A 10 -13.69 4.81 5.98
CA LEU A 10 -13.53 3.87 7.09
C LEU A 10 -13.62 4.61 8.42
N ASP A 11 -14.32 4.00 9.39
CA ASP A 11 -14.39 4.50 10.76
C ASP A 11 -13.00 4.54 11.44
N SER A 12 -12.08 3.64 11.06
CA SER A 12 -10.67 3.65 11.48
C SER A 12 -9.71 3.44 10.28
N PRO A 13 -8.57 4.15 10.23
CA PRO A 13 -7.64 4.03 9.11
C PRO A 13 -6.96 2.67 9.07
N ILE A 14 -6.97 2.01 7.91
CA ILE A 14 -6.21 0.77 7.69
C ILE A 14 -4.82 1.13 7.17
N SER A 15 -3.78 0.57 7.78
CA SER A 15 -2.40 0.74 7.34
C SER A 15 -2.15 -0.10 6.08
N THR A 16 -1.76 0.54 4.97
CA THR A 16 -1.41 -0.14 3.71
C THR A 16 0.05 0.11 3.35
N MET A 17 0.69 -0.85 2.68
CA MET A 17 2.08 -0.73 2.25
C MET A 17 2.22 0.40 1.20
N GLY A 18 2.94 1.47 1.54
CA GLY A 18 3.23 2.61 0.65
C GLY A 18 4.19 3.61 1.32
N HIS A 19 4.79 4.52 0.53
CA HIS A 19 5.67 5.57 1.07
C HIS A 19 4.90 6.52 1.99
N VAL A 20 5.43 6.72 3.19
CA VAL A 20 4.75 7.28 4.35
C VAL A 20 4.96 8.80 4.43
N LYS A 21 3.93 9.56 4.79
CA LYS A 21 4.10 10.88 5.41
C LYS A 21 4.43 10.66 6.89
N MET A 22 5.63 11.07 7.32
CA MET A 22 6.00 11.10 8.73
C MET A 22 4.98 11.93 9.52
N THR A 23 4.19 11.28 10.37
CA THR A 23 3.48 11.93 11.47
C THR A 23 4.21 11.55 12.76
N ALA A 24 4.44 12.51 13.65
CA ALA A 24 5.24 12.34 14.86
C ALA A 24 4.79 11.16 15.74
N PHE A 25 3.50 10.81 15.67
CA PHE A 25 2.87 9.79 16.50
C PHE A 25 2.66 8.43 15.81
N ASP A 26 3.00 8.29 14.52
CA ASP A 26 2.67 7.10 13.74
C ASP A 26 3.89 6.36 13.19
N SER A 27 4.97 6.42 13.97
CA SER A 27 6.17 5.61 13.75
C SER A 27 6.14 4.34 14.60
N ARG A 28 6.76 3.26 14.10
CA ARG A 28 6.97 2.00 14.81
C ARG A 28 8.43 1.94 15.25
N PRO A 29 8.76 2.33 16.49
CA PRO A 29 10.09 2.12 17.04
C PRO A 29 10.29 0.62 17.24
N PHE A 30 11.44 0.10 16.81
CA PHE A 30 11.88 -1.24 17.19
C PHE A 30 13.37 -1.22 17.50
N TYR A 31 13.78 -2.01 18.50
CA TYR A 31 15.19 -2.18 18.81
C TYR A 31 15.84 -3.10 17.78
N LYS A 32 16.94 -2.64 17.16
CA LYS A 32 17.71 -3.44 16.20
C LYS A 32 19.03 -3.88 16.84
N PRO A 33 19.16 -5.16 17.26
CA PRO A 33 20.34 -5.65 17.95
C PRO A 33 21.62 -5.52 17.13
N SER A 34 21.54 -5.70 15.80
CA SER A 34 22.74 -5.67 14.93
C SER A 34 23.46 -4.31 14.89
N ILE A 35 22.81 -3.24 15.34
CA ILE A 35 23.39 -1.89 15.39
C ILE A 35 23.25 -1.27 16.78
N ASN A 36 22.78 -2.04 17.77
CA ASN A 36 22.50 -1.60 19.15
C ASN A 36 21.77 -0.26 19.25
N LYS A 37 20.82 0.00 18.35
CA LYS A 37 20.08 1.27 18.26
C LYS A 37 18.58 1.02 18.06
N ILE A 38 17.78 1.96 18.56
CA ILE A 38 16.35 2.04 18.25
C ILE A 38 16.21 2.60 16.83
N VAL A 39 15.53 1.86 15.97
CA VAL A 39 15.22 2.28 14.60
C VAL A 39 13.75 2.68 14.55
N ILE A 40 13.51 3.92 14.15
CA ILE A 40 12.16 4.44 13.92
C ILE A 40 11.78 4.10 12.48
N ARG A 41 10.87 3.14 12.29
CA ARG A 41 10.28 2.87 10.97
C ARG A 41 8.97 3.62 10.82
N THR A 42 8.77 4.20 9.66
CA THR A 42 7.47 4.78 9.30
C THR A 42 6.44 3.66 9.11
N LYS A 43 5.26 3.76 9.75
CA LYS A 43 4.14 2.85 9.45
C LYS A 43 3.59 3.24 8.09
N GLY A 44 3.22 2.27 7.25
CA GLY A 44 2.75 2.46 5.87
C GLY A 44 1.68 3.55 5.69
N VAL A 45 1.23 3.77 4.45
CA VAL A 45 0.17 4.76 4.17
C VAL A 45 -1.12 4.38 4.89
N LEU A 46 -1.54 5.19 5.86
CA LEU A 46 -2.88 5.12 6.44
C LEU A 46 -3.91 5.47 5.37
N ARG A 47 -4.82 4.53 5.06
CA ARG A 47 -5.91 4.77 4.12
C ARG A 47 -7.25 4.68 4.82
N ARG A 48 -8.10 5.67 4.55
CA ARG A 48 -9.49 5.69 5.03
C ARG A 48 -10.51 5.50 3.91
N SER A 49 -10.16 5.76 2.65
CA SER A 49 -11.11 5.68 1.54
C SER A 49 -11.43 4.24 1.16
N LYS A 50 -12.73 3.89 1.13
CA LYS A 50 -13.22 2.57 0.70
C LYS A 50 -12.77 2.20 -0.70
N ALA A 51 -13.00 3.09 -1.66
CA ALA A 51 -12.66 2.85 -3.07
C ALA A 51 -11.18 2.51 -3.27
N VAL A 52 -10.32 3.06 -2.42
CA VAL A 52 -8.87 2.84 -2.50
C VAL A 52 -8.46 1.53 -1.82
N VAL A 53 -9.14 1.11 -0.75
CA VAL A 53 -8.94 -0.21 -0.12
C VAL A 53 -9.40 -1.31 -1.07
N ASP A 54 -10.61 -1.18 -1.63
CA ASP A 54 -11.17 -2.15 -2.59
C ASP A 54 -10.26 -2.31 -3.82
N ARG A 55 -9.71 -1.18 -4.34
CA ARG A 55 -8.76 -1.23 -5.46
C ARG A 55 -7.45 -1.94 -5.08
N ASN A 56 -6.94 -1.73 -3.87
CA ASN A 56 -5.74 -2.43 -3.41
C ASN A 56 -5.96 -3.94 -3.30
N GLU A 57 -7.11 -4.39 -2.81
CA GLU A 57 -7.46 -5.81 -2.70
C GLU A 57 -7.50 -6.50 -4.08
N ARG A 58 -8.12 -5.82 -5.06
CA ARG A 58 -8.17 -6.29 -6.45
C ARG A 58 -6.76 -6.41 -7.05
N VAL A 59 -5.93 -5.37 -6.88
CA VAL A 59 -4.55 -5.36 -7.38
C VAL A 59 -3.67 -6.40 -6.67
N ALA A 60 -3.85 -6.60 -5.35
CA ALA A 60 -3.11 -7.59 -4.56
C ALA A 60 -3.42 -9.02 -5.01
N SER A 61 -4.65 -9.27 -5.47
CA SER A 61 -5.09 -10.56 -6.00
C SER A 61 -4.54 -10.80 -7.42
N ALA A 62 -4.66 -9.81 -8.30
CA ALA A 62 -4.25 -9.93 -9.70
C ALA A 62 -2.72 -9.95 -9.91
N LYS A 63 -1.94 -9.29 -9.04
CA LYS A 63 -0.46 -9.23 -9.11
C LYS A 63 0.08 -8.89 -10.52
N PRO A 64 -0.37 -7.80 -11.17
CA PRO A 64 -0.04 -7.48 -12.56
C PRO A 64 1.48 -7.31 -12.80
N ALA A 65 2.21 -6.84 -11.80
CA ALA A 65 3.67 -6.72 -11.89
C ALA A 65 4.40 -8.05 -12.17
N LYS A 66 3.80 -9.21 -11.82
CA LYS A 66 4.38 -10.53 -12.14
C LYS A 66 4.27 -10.87 -13.61
N ALA A 67 3.17 -10.50 -14.27
CA ALA A 67 2.93 -10.81 -15.68
C ALA A 67 3.81 -9.97 -16.62
N CYS A 68 4.14 -8.73 -16.22
CA CYS A 68 5.02 -7.87 -16.98
C CYS A 68 6.52 -8.07 -16.72
N LYS A 69 6.91 -8.99 -15.83
CA LYS A 69 8.31 -9.20 -15.40
C LYS A 69 9.22 -9.57 -16.59
N GLY A 70 10.44 -9.01 -16.62
CA GLY A 70 11.47 -9.35 -17.61
C GLY A 70 11.57 -8.38 -18.79
N LYS A 71 10.62 -7.45 -18.93
CA LYS A 71 10.65 -6.40 -19.97
C LYS A 71 11.55 -5.22 -19.57
N PRO A 72 12.15 -4.49 -20.54
CA PRO A 72 12.84 -3.24 -20.27
C PRO A 72 11.88 -2.21 -19.66
N MET A 73 12.39 -1.30 -18.82
CA MET A 73 11.59 -0.43 -17.95
C MET A 73 10.46 0.34 -18.69
N ALA A 74 10.70 0.81 -19.92
CA ALA A 74 9.69 1.50 -20.71
C ALA A 74 8.51 0.61 -21.10
N GLU A 75 8.78 -0.62 -21.53
CA GLU A 75 7.78 -1.61 -21.91
C GLU A 75 7.10 -2.23 -20.71
N PHE A 76 7.85 -2.42 -19.61
CA PHE A 76 7.32 -2.83 -18.32
C PHE A 76 6.20 -1.88 -17.86
N ARG A 77 6.44 -0.57 -17.94
CA ARG A 77 5.43 0.45 -17.56
C ARG A 77 4.22 0.45 -18.48
N LYS A 78 4.41 0.25 -19.79
CA LYS A 78 3.30 0.14 -20.75
C LYS A 78 2.43 -1.07 -20.43
N CYS A 79 3.06 -2.24 -20.27
CA CYS A 79 2.40 -3.48 -19.88
C CYS A 79 1.63 -3.34 -18.56
N LEU A 80 2.26 -2.76 -17.52
CA LEU A 80 1.61 -2.53 -16.24
C LEU A 80 0.39 -1.62 -16.34
N ARG A 81 0.43 -0.57 -17.17
CA ARG A 81 -0.72 0.32 -17.38
C ARG A 81 -1.86 -0.40 -18.07
N GLU A 82 -1.57 -1.25 -19.04
CA GLU A 82 -2.59 -2.03 -19.75
C GLU A 82 -3.24 -3.06 -18.82
N GLU A 83 -2.44 -3.74 -17.99
CA GLU A 83 -2.99 -4.70 -17.02
C GLU A 83 -3.78 -4.01 -15.91
N MET A 84 -3.32 -2.87 -15.40
CA MET A 84 -4.07 -2.11 -14.40
C MET A 84 -5.37 -1.52 -14.93
N LYS A 85 -5.53 -1.30 -16.24
CA LYS A 85 -6.80 -0.88 -16.84
C LYS A 85 -7.85 -1.99 -16.89
N LYS A 86 -7.42 -3.25 -16.79
CA LYS A 86 -8.30 -4.43 -16.79
C LYS A 86 -8.86 -4.74 -15.39
N ILE A 87 -8.46 -3.99 -14.36
CA ILE A 87 -8.77 -4.19 -12.92
C ILE A 87 -9.62 -3.01 -12.41
#